data_AF-A0A2E3JDG2-F1
#
_entry.id   AF-A0A2E3JDG2-F1
#
_cell.length_a   1.000
_cell.length_b   1.000
_cell.length_c   1.000
_cell.angle_alpha   90.00
_cell.angle_beta   90.00
_cell.angle_gamma   90.00
#
_symmetry.space_group_name_H-M   'P 1'
#
loop_
_entity.id
_entity.type
_entity.pdbx_description
1 polymer ?
#
loop_
_entity_poly.entity_id
_entity_poly.type
_entity_poly.pdbx_seq_one_letter_code
_entity_poly.pdbx_strand_id
1 'polypeptide(L)'
;ADYGLFVGWGPNPDPEYVAVVVLEEAGFGGQVAAPVVRRYFERIARNVVPRYLNQDELDELAKQELEESRLNPQNTNPQEDAEVLETS
;
A
#
# COMPACT_ATOMS: atom_id res chain seq x y z
N ALA A 1 -26.82 0.27 23.26
CA ALA A 1 -25.68 -0.60 22.87
C ALA A 1 -24.96 0.17 21.77
N ASP A 2 -23.89 0.89 22.09
CA ASP A 2 -23.63 2.14 21.37
C ASP A 2 -22.34 2.15 20.52
N TYR A 3 -21.71 0.99 20.34
CA TYR A 3 -20.59 0.87 19.42
C TYR A 3 -21.06 0.38 18.05
N GLY A 4 -20.71 1.15 17.03
CA GLY A 4 -20.89 0.75 15.65
C GLY A 4 -19.65 0.04 15.11
N LEU A 5 -19.70 -1.28 14.99
CA LEU A 5 -18.63 -2.09 14.39
C LEU A 5 -18.99 -2.52 12.97
N PHE A 6 -18.05 -2.35 12.03
CA PHE A 6 -18.12 -2.96 10.70
C PHE A 6 -16.75 -3.50 10.28
N VAL A 7 -16.75 -4.67 9.66
CA VAL A 7 -15.57 -5.31 9.07
C VAL A 7 -15.90 -5.68 7.64
N GLY A 8 -14.99 -5.34 6.72
CA GLY A 8 -15.10 -5.73 5.32
C GLY A 8 -13.74 -6.00 4.70
N TRP A 9 -13.73 -6.74 3.60
CA TRP A 9 -12.53 -7.04 2.81
C TRP A 9 -12.82 -6.85 1.32
N GLY A 10 -11.77 -6.61 0.55
CA GLY A 10 -11.86 -6.46 -0.91
C GLY A 10 -10.49 -6.19 -1.54
N PRO A 11 -10.39 -6.18 -2.89
CA PRO A 11 -11.44 -6.43 -3.87
C PRO A 11 -11.96 -7.89 -3.88
N ASN A 12 -13.05 -8.18 -4.59
CA ASN A 12 -13.54 -9.55 -4.82
C ASN A 12 -13.46 -9.82 -6.32
N PRO A 13 -12.82 -10.92 -6.79
CA PRO A 13 -12.54 -12.16 -6.07
C PRO A 13 -11.21 -12.27 -5.31
N ASP A 14 -10.20 -11.44 -5.59
CA ASP A 14 -8.89 -11.49 -4.91
C ASP A 14 -8.78 -10.36 -3.86
N PRO A 15 -8.98 -10.65 -2.57
CA PRO A 15 -8.95 -9.64 -1.52
C PRO A 15 -7.54 -9.29 -1.08
N GLU A 16 -7.20 -8.02 -1.22
CA GLU A 16 -5.90 -7.46 -0.83
C GLU A 16 -5.99 -6.61 0.46
N TYR A 17 -7.18 -6.10 0.79
CA TYR A 17 -7.39 -5.15 1.87
C TYR A 17 -8.44 -5.63 2.86
N VAL A 18 -8.19 -5.39 4.15
CA VAL A 18 -9.16 -5.55 5.24
C VAL A 18 -9.34 -4.21 5.93
N ALA A 19 -10.59 -3.82 6.14
CA ALA A 19 -10.94 -2.59 6.85
C ALA A 19 -11.81 -2.91 8.07
N VAL A 20 -11.40 -2.39 9.22
CA VAL A 20 -12.13 -2.49 10.49
C VAL A 20 -12.45 -1.07 10.95
N VAL A 21 -13.73 -0.80 11.22
CA VAL A 21 -14.18 0.48 11.76
C VAL A 21 -14.98 0.24 13.02
N VAL A 22 -14.58 0.94 14.09
CA VAL A 22 -15.29 1.03 15.36
C VAL A 22 -15.66 2.49 15.57
N LEU A 23 -16.94 2.78 15.69
CA LEU A 23 -17.44 4.11 16.02
C LEU A 23 -18.07 4.07 17.40
N GLU A 24 -17.56 4.88 18.31
CA GLU A 24 -18.11 5.02 19.65
C GLU A 24 -19.34 5.95 19.64
N GLU A 25 -20.31 5.66 20.52
CA GLU A 25 -21.55 6.43 20.68
C GLU A 25 -22.41 6.58 19.40
N ALA A 26 -22.23 5.70 18.42
CA ALA A 26 -22.81 5.84 17.08
C ALA A 26 -24.16 5.10 16.90
N GLY A 27 -24.65 4.37 17.90
CA GLY A 27 -25.85 3.53 17.75
C GLY A 27 -25.58 2.28 16.88
N PHE A 28 -26.53 1.87 16.02
CA PHE A 28 -26.44 0.61 15.25
C PHE A 28 -25.30 0.61 14.20
N GLY A 29 -24.28 -0.22 14.41
CA GLY A 29 -23.06 -0.24 13.59
C GLY A 29 -23.20 -0.42 12.08
N GLY A 30 -24.26 -1.11 11.64
CA GLY A 30 -24.53 -1.27 10.22
C GLY A 30 -24.88 0.03 9.49
N GLN A 31 -25.50 1.01 10.16
CA GLN A 31 -25.93 2.25 9.50
C GLN A 31 -24.83 3.30 9.43
N VAL A 32 -23.87 3.26 10.35
CA VAL A 32 -22.89 4.35 10.51
C VAL A 32 -21.47 3.92 10.14
N ALA A 33 -21.04 2.71 10.51
CA ALA A 33 -19.68 2.24 10.23
C ALA A 33 -19.51 1.70 8.80
N ALA A 34 -20.54 1.05 8.23
CA ALA A 34 -20.45 0.50 6.87
C ALA A 34 -20.24 1.57 5.78
N PRO A 35 -20.92 2.74 5.79
CA PRO A 35 -20.65 3.80 4.83
C PRO A 35 -19.23 4.37 4.91
N VAL A 36 -18.60 4.35 6.09
CA VAL A 36 -17.21 4.76 6.26
C VAL A 36 -16.30 3.82 5.48
N VAL A 37 -16.40 2.51 5.73
CA VAL A 37 -15.61 1.49 5.02
C VAL A 37 -15.86 1.53 3.51
N ARG A 38 -17.11 1.73 3.08
CA ARG A 38 -17.46 1.87 1.66
C ARG A 38 -16.69 2.99 0.96
N ARG A 39 -16.52 4.16 1.59
CA ARG A 39 -15.78 5.29 0.97
C ARG A 39 -14.31 4.93 0.71
N TYR A 40 -13.70 4.10 1.55
CA TYR A 40 -12.33 3.64 1.35
C TYR A 40 -12.26 2.58 0.25
N PHE A 41 -13.12 1.56 0.30
CA PHE A 41 -13.16 0.54 -0.75
C PHE A 41 -13.54 1.09 -2.13
N GLU A 42 -14.36 2.14 -2.21
CA GLU A 42 -14.65 2.82 -3.49
C GLU A 42 -13.41 3.47 -4.11
N ARG A 43 -12.47 3.99 -3.31
CA ARG A 43 -11.20 4.53 -3.84
C ARG A 43 -10.27 3.42 -4.29
N ILE A 44 -10.20 2.34 -3.51
CA ILE A 44 -9.42 1.14 -3.85
C ILE A 44 -9.94 0.55 -5.17
N ALA A 45 -11.26 0.35 -5.29
CA ALA A 45 -11.89 -0.19 -6.50
C ALA A 45 -11.71 0.71 -7.73
N ARG A 46 -11.54 2.02 -7.56
CA ARG A 46 -11.24 2.97 -8.65
C ARG A 46 -9.76 3.04 -9.00
N ASN A 47 -8.93 2.15 -8.46
CA ASN A 47 -7.48 2.06 -8.71
C ASN A 47 -6.73 3.37 -8.37
N VAL A 48 -7.23 4.11 -7.38
CA VAL A 48 -6.61 5.35 -6.89
C VAL A 48 -5.55 5.06 -5.82
N VAL A 49 -5.49 3.82 -5.33
CA VAL A 49 -4.50 3.38 -4.33
C VAL A 49 -3.39 2.63 -5.07
N PRO A 50 -2.13 3.11 -5.01
CA PRO A 50 -1.00 2.38 -5.58
C PRO A 50 -0.87 1.01 -4.89
N ARG A 51 -0.67 -0.06 -5.66
CA ARG A 51 -0.26 -1.34 -5.08
C ARG A 51 1.17 -1.21 -4.58
N TYR A 52 1.36 -1.41 -3.29
CA TYR A 52 2.70 -1.60 -2.71
C TYR A 52 3.02 -3.09 -2.78
N LEU A 53 4.24 -3.42 -3.22
CA LEU A 53 4.71 -4.81 -3.19
C LEU A 53 4.75 -5.29 -1.74
N ASN A 54 4.35 -6.53 -1.50
CA ASN A 54 4.57 -7.17 -0.21
C ASN A 54 6.07 -7.49 -0.01
N GLN A 55 6.47 -7.90 1.20
CA GLN A 55 7.89 -8.14 1.50
C GLN A 55 8.51 -9.22 0.59
N ASP A 56 7.78 -10.28 0.28
CA ASP A 56 8.26 -11.35 -0.58
C ASP A 56 8.47 -10.86 -2.03
N GLU A 57 7.51 -10.08 -2.54
CA GLU A 57 7.59 -9.46 -3.86
C GLU A 57 8.71 -8.42 -3.96
N LEU A 58 8.95 -7.63 -2.90
CA LEU A 58 10.08 -6.70 -2.82
C LEU A 58 11.42 -7.45 -2.87
N ASP A 59 11.52 -8.56 -2.14
CA ASP A 59 12.71 -9.39 -2.10
C ASP A 59 12.97 -10.08 -3.46
N GLU A 60 11.92 -10.50 -4.16
CA GLU A 60 12.03 -11.04 -5.53
C GLU A 60 12.48 -9.97 -6.53
N LEU A 61 11.93 -8.75 -6.44
CA LEU A 61 12.33 -7.64 -7.28
C LEU A 61 13.81 -7.28 -7.04
N ALA A 62 14.23 -7.20 -5.77
CA ALA A 62 15.61 -6.93 -5.40
C ALA A 62 16.57 -8.02 -5.90
N LYS A 63 16.16 -9.30 -5.87
CA LYS A 63 16.95 -10.40 -6.44
C LYS A 63 17.07 -10.30 -7.96
N GLN A 64 15.99 -9.93 -8.65
CA GLN A 64 16.00 -9.71 -10.09
C GLN A 64 16.94 -8.56 -10.47
N GLU A 65 16.86 -7.42 -9.79
CA GLU A 65 17.78 -6.29 -10.02
C GLU A 65 19.25 -6.66 -9.77
N LEU A 66 19.53 -7.48 -8.75
CA LEU A 66 20.87 -8.00 -8.49
C LEU A 66 21.33 -8.97 -9.60
N GLU A 67 20.45 -9.80 -10.13
CA GLU A 67 20.78 -10.72 -11.20
C GLU A 67 21.00 -9.99 -12.53
N GLU A 68 20.16 -9.00 -12.84
CA GLU A 68 20.30 -8.12 -13.99
C GLU A 68 21.58 -7.28 -13.93
N SER A 69 21.91 -6.71 -12.77
CA SER A 69 23.17 -5.96 -12.58
C SER A 69 24.41 -6.85 -12.70
N ARG A 70 24.31 -8.13 -12.33
CA ARG A 70 25.38 -9.13 -12.58
C ARG A 70 25.52 -9.49 -14.05
N LEU A 71 24.45 -9.43 -14.83
CA LEU A 71 24.42 -9.79 -16.26
C LEU A 71 24.75 -8.59 -17.18
N ASN A 72 24.59 -7.35 -16.71
CA ASN A 72 24.94 -6.14 -17.46
C ASN A 72 26.00 -5.28 -16.76
N PRO A 73 27.30 -5.63 -16.86
CA PRO A 73 28.39 -4.94 -16.15
C PRO A 73 28.69 -3.50 -16.62
N GLN A 74 27.91 -2.92 -17.55
CA GLN A 74 28.13 -1.55 -18.06
C GLN A 74 27.14 -0.48 -17.55
N ASN A 75 26.18 -0.79 -16.69
CA ASN A 75 25.36 0.26 -16.04
C ASN A 75 25.95 0.68 -14.68
N THR A 76 27.17 1.20 -14.69
CA THR A 76 27.65 2.03 -13.58
C THR A 76 27.03 3.42 -13.76
N ASN A 77 25.89 3.69 -13.12
CA ASN A 77 25.39 5.05 -12.96
C ASN A 77 26.35 5.80 -12.01
N PRO A 78 27.15 6.78 -12.48
CA PRO A 78 27.90 7.65 -11.60
C PRO A 78 26.99 8.85 -11.28
N GLN A 79 26.03 8.65 -10.39
CA GLN A 79 25.16 9.73 -9.91
C GLN A 79 24.97 9.67 -8.40
N GLU A 80 26.05 9.45 -7.64
CA GLU A 80 26.09 9.75 -6.20
C GLU A 80 27.40 10.41 -5.72
N ASP A 81 28.26 10.91 -6.62
CA ASP A 81 29.58 11.47 -6.23
C ASP A 81 29.67 13.01 -6.31
N ALA A 82 28.55 13.72 -6.49
CA ALA A 82 28.56 15.18 -6.65
C ALA A 82 27.81 15.93 -5.55
N GLU A 83 28.07 15.59 -4.29
CA GLU A 83 27.76 16.50 -3.17
C GLU A 83 28.86 16.42 -2.10
N VAL A 84 30.09 16.73 -2.47
CA VAL A 84 31.09 17.19 -1.49
C VAL A 84 32.03 18.21 -2.15
N LEU A 85 31.98 19.42 -1.59
CA LEU A 85 32.99 20.49 -1.67
C LEU A 85 33.00 21.37 -2.93
N GLU A 86 32.20 22.44 -2.89
CA GLU A 86 32.71 23.78 -3.22
C GLU A 86 31.79 24.84 -2.59
N THR A 87 32.03 25.14 -1.31
CA THR A 87 31.74 26.48 -0.75
C THR A 87 33.10 27.11 -0.47
N SER A 88 33.53 28.03 -1.31
CA SER A 88 34.63 28.97 -1.06
C SER A 88 34.32 30.28 -1.76
#